data_AF-A0A8J4W8U3-F1
#
_entry.id   AF-A0A8J4W8U3-F1
#
_cell.length_a   1.000
_cell.length_b   1.000
_cell.length_c   1.000
_cell.angle_alpha   90.00
_cell.angle_beta   90.00
_cell.angle_gamma   90.00
#
_symmetry.space_group_name_H-M   'P 1'
#
loop_
_entity.id
_entity.type
_entity.pdbx_description
1 polymer ?
#
loop_
_entity_poly.entity_id
_entity_poly.type
_entity_poly.pdbx_seq_one_letter_code
_entity_poly.pdbx_strand_id
1 'polypeptide(L)'
;MRRTDKRVDNVSPLDLVWYQEDMVDQELLLLAGLAQKLKLVDDGNSIEQLQRMLSRFRNNNFSICDELLLELGAGCFPLGAMVNHSCDPNCAVTFVPNTLEMEFRAMVPIKAGQEIAQTYVDIALPRRERQQRLQHKYHFHCTCSRCSQPLQDSGSFDAFLDADIDGVPQEQWTQRRQERMERSLQQFRDATSRTANSPDPVKKPQEHIDALKQLMLQQSSTLHRYNISLLQTFSTLFSAEMERGSVEEAVLYGERMLEFYKHVYNVNHPMTGLHLFTLGDLQSQLARMGTEHDQAKALEYLTEARRILRITHGKDHRFVQMLTERLQGTATP
;
A
#
# COMPACT_ATOMS: atom_id res chain seq x y z
N MET A 1 -15.43 -7.69 21.92
CA MET A 1 -15.14 -8.31 23.23
C MET A 1 -14.01 -7.51 23.88
N ARG A 2 -14.29 -6.64 24.87
CA ARG A 2 -13.23 -5.86 25.56
C ARG A 2 -12.53 -6.79 26.55
N ARG A 3 -11.25 -7.12 26.31
CA ARG A 3 -10.44 -7.95 27.21
C ARG A 3 -9.82 -7.08 28.30
N THR A 4 -10.06 -7.47 29.56
CA THR A 4 -9.61 -6.86 30.81
C THR A 4 -8.13 -7.14 31.09
N ASP A 5 -7.40 -6.10 31.50
CA ASP A 5 -6.22 -6.06 32.38
C ASP A 5 -5.33 -7.33 32.46
N LYS A 6 -4.72 -7.74 31.34
CA LYS A 6 -3.42 -8.43 31.41
C LYS A 6 -2.33 -7.36 31.30
N ARG A 7 -1.37 -7.36 32.24
CA ARG A 7 -0.17 -6.50 32.17
C ARG A 7 0.45 -6.63 30.78
N VAL A 8 0.67 -5.48 30.13
CA VAL A 8 1.06 -5.36 28.72
C VAL A 8 2.34 -6.17 28.42
N ASP A 9 3.25 -6.32 29.38
CA ASP A 9 4.56 -6.98 29.17
C ASP A 9 4.54 -8.50 28.90
N ASN A 10 3.38 -9.18 28.94
CA ASN A 10 3.27 -10.65 28.90
C ASN A 10 2.30 -11.20 27.83
N VAL A 11 2.03 -10.48 26.73
CA VAL A 11 1.17 -11.01 25.66
C VAL A 11 1.89 -12.12 24.89
N SER A 12 1.45 -13.36 25.05
CA SER A 12 2.00 -14.50 24.30
C SER A 12 1.35 -14.61 22.90
N PRO A 13 2.06 -15.11 21.86
CA PRO A 13 1.43 -15.47 20.60
C PRO A 13 0.22 -16.42 20.74
N LEU A 14 0.21 -17.24 21.79
CA LEU A 14 -0.91 -18.15 22.09
C LEU A 14 -2.16 -17.43 22.64
N ASP A 15 -2.01 -16.19 23.13
CA ASP A 15 -3.11 -15.35 23.62
C ASP A 15 -3.86 -14.61 22.49
N LEU A 16 -3.29 -14.57 21.28
CA LEU A 16 -3.75 -13.76 20.16
C LEU A 16 -5.14 -14.18 19.64
N VAL A 17 -5.73 -13.41 18.72
CA VAL A 17 -7.07 -13.71 18.21
C VAL A 17 -7.00 -14.81 17.15
N TRP A 18 -8.01 -15.67 17.10
CA TRP A 18 -8.26 -16.61 16.01
C TRP A 18 -9.74 -16.95 16.00
N TYR A 19 -10.22 -17.48 14.87
CA TYR A 19 -11.63 -17.75 14.66
C TYR A 19 -11.84 -19.24 14.38
N GLN A 20 -12.94 -19.80 14.88
CA GLN A 20 -13.26 -21.21 14.67
C GLN A 20 -13.53 -21.50 13.19
N GLU A 21 -14.04 -20.50 12.49
CA GLU A 21 -14.26 -20.43 11.05
C GLU A 21 -12.94 -20.66 10.26
N ASP A 22 -11.79 -20.34 10.84
CA ASP A 22 -10.49 -20.58 10.20
C ASP A 22 -10.09 -22.06 10.23
N MET A 23 -10.66 -22.86 11.14
CA MET A 23 -10.28 -24.26 11.33
C MET A 23 -10.78 -25.19 10.22
N VAL A 24 -11.76 -24.74 9.43
CA VAL A 24 -12.25 -25.49 8.26
C VAL A 24 -11.43 -25.23 7.00
N ASP A 25 -10.43 -24.35 7.08
CA ASP A 25 -9.57 -23.99 5.96
C ASP A 25 -8.64 -25.16 5.58
N GLN A 26 -8.80 -25.66 4.36
CA GLN A 26 -8.02 -26.78 3.83
C GLN A 26 -6.54 -26.44 3.65
N GLU A 27 -6.20 -25.18 3.38
CA GLU A 27 -4.83 -24.73 3.24
C GLU A 27 -4.12 -24.80 4.59
N LEU A 28 -4.77 -24.35 5.67
CA LEU A 28 -4.21 -24.45 7.02
C LEU A 28 -4.01 -25.91 7.47
N LEU A 29 -4.96 -26.79 7.13
CA LEU A 29 -4.82 -28.23 7.39
C LEU A 29 -3.63 -28.84 6.65
N LEU A 30 -3.47 -28.50 5.36
CA LEU A 30 -2.36 -28.98 4.55
C LEU A 30 -1.02 -28.49 5.09
N LEU A 31 -0.93 -27.20 5.43
CA LEU A 31 0.29 -26.60 6.01
C LEU A 31 0.65 -27.26 7.35
N ALA A 32 -0.32 -27.51 8.22
CA ALA A 32 -0.10 -28.22 9.48
C ALA A 32 0.45 -29.64 9.26
N GLY A 33 -0.15 -30.41 8.34
CA GLY A 33 0.32 -31.75 8.00
C GLY A 33 1.70 -31.76 7.35
N LEU A 34 2.00 -30.78 6.49
CA LEU A 34 3.32 -30.61 5.89
C LEU A 34 4.39 -30.25 6.93
N ALA A 35 4.09 -29.33 7.84
CA ALA A 35 5.02 -28.93 8.90
C ALA A 35 5.42 -30.13 9.77
N GLN A 36 4.45 -30.98 10.14
CA GLN A 36 4.72 -32.21 10.89
C GLN A 36 5.52 -33.22 10.06
N LYS A 37 5.11 -33.50 8.82
CA LYS A 37 5.78 -34.48 7.95
C LYS A 37 7.22 -34.11 7.62
N LEU A 38 7.50 -32.81 7.47
CA LEU A 38 8.83 -32.26 7.19
C LEU A 38 9.67 -32.03 8.46
N LYS A 39 9.13 -32.35 9.65
CA LYS A 39 9.80 -32.15 10.95
C LYS A 39 10.24 -30.70 11.18
N LEU A 40 9.40 -29.74 10.75
CA LEU A 40 9.61 -28.32 11.00
C LEU A 40 9.11 -27.88 12.39
N VAL A 41 8.38 -28.77 13.07
CA VAL A 41 7.79 -28.58 14.40
C VAL A 41 8.01 -29.85 15.23
N ASP A 42 7.94 -29.71 16.56
CA ASP A 42 8.04 -30.84 17.48
C ASP A 42 6.88 -31.82 17.29
N ASP A 43 7.21 -33.12 17.25
CA ASP A 43 6.28 -34.25 17.09
C ASP A 43 5.20 -34.30 18.20
N GLY A 44 5.43 -33.61 19.33
CA GLY A 44 4.44 -33.45 20.39
C GLY A 44 3.21 -32.61 20.04
N ASN A 45 3.22 -31.85 18.95
CA ASN A 45 2.07 -31.03 18.53
C ASN A 45 1.11 -31.83 17.64
N SER A 46 -0.17 -31.84 18.00
CA SER A 46 -1.22 -32.40 17.13
C SER A 46 -1.46 -31.50 15.91
N ILE A 47 -1.96 -32.08 14.81
CA ILE A 47 -2.33 -31.32 13.60
C ILE A 47 -3.32 -30.20 13.95
N GLU A 48 -4.28 -30.47 14.84
CA GLU A 48 -5.25 -29.47 15.27
C GLU A 48 -4.59 -28.31 16.04
N GLN A 49 -3.59 -28.59 16.89
CA GLN A 49 -2.84 -27.54 17.58
C GLN A 49 -2.06 -26.69 16.58
N LEU A 50 -1.41 -27.31 15.59
CA LEU A 50 -0.70 -26.62 14.53
C LEU A 50 -1.64 -25.75 13.67
N GLN A 51 -2.82 -26.25 13.31
CA GLN A 51 -3.84 -25.47 12.62
C GLN A 51 -4.24 -24.24 13.44
N ARG A 52 -4.52 -24.39 14.75
CA ARG A 52 -4.84 -23.25 15.62
C ARG A 52 -3.70 -22.24 15.67
N MET A 53 -2.45 -22.69 15.72
CA MET A 53 -1.29 -21.78 15.67
C MET A 53 -1.20 -21.03 14.34
N LEU A 54 -1.46 -21.70 13.22
CA LEU A 54 -1.50 -21.08 11.91
C LEU A 54 -2.67 -20.09 11.76
N SER A 55 -3.86 -20.41 12.29
CA SER A 55 -5.00 -19.49 12.34
C SER A 55 -4.66 -18.23 13.15
N ARG A 56 -3.97 -18.38 14.29
CA ARG A 56 -3.47 -17.22 15.05
C ARG A 56 -2.47 -16.41 14.24
N PHE A 57 -1.49 -17.05 13.62
CA PHE A 57 -0.51 -16.36 12.81
C PHE A 57 -1.19 -15.58 11.67
N ARG A 58 -2.11 -16.20 10.93
CA ARG A 58 -2.85 -15.58 9.84
C ARG A 58 -3.57 -14.29 10.25
N ASN A 59 -4.16 -14.27 11.44
CA ASN A 59 -4.96 -13.14 11.93
C ASN A 59 -4.17 -12.02 12.58
N ASN A 60 -2.91 -12.25 12.93
CA ASN A 60 -2.13 -11.33 13.78
C ASN A 60 -0.71 -11.08 13.25
N ASN A 61 -0.36 -11.65 12.09
CA ASN A 61 0.92 -11.40 11.48
C ASN A 61 0.99 -10.00 10.85
N PHE A 62 2.22 -9.54 10.71
CA PHE A 62 2.57 -8.31 10.04
C PHE A 62 3.54 -8.63 8.91
N SER A 63 3.37 -7.96 7.77
CA SER A 63 4.42 -7.89 6.76
C SER A 63 5.54 -7.01 7.33
N ILE A 64 6.73 -7.59 7.47
CA ILE A 64 7.94 -6.89 7.89
C ILE A 64 8.50 -6.24 6.63
N CYS A 65 8.71 -4.93 6.68
CA CYS A 65 9.27 -4.18 5.57
C CYS A 65 10.60 -3.52 5.92
N ASP A 66 11.40 -3.24 4.89
CA ASP A 66 12.55 -2.34 5.01
C ASP A 66 12.14 -0.85 5.06
N GLU A 67 13.12 0.04 5.09
CA GLU A 67 12.91 1.50 5.08
C GLU A 67 12.26 2.05 3.79
N LEU A 68 12.14 1.25 2.73
CA LEU A 68 11.46 1.59 1.49
C LEU A 68 10.06 0.96 1.40
N LEU A 69 9.59 0.34 2.49
CA LEU A 69 8.36 -0.43 2.58
C LEU A 69 8.34 -1.70 1.70
N LEU A 70 9.50 -2.20 1.28
CA LEU A 70 9.61 -3.46 0.56
C LEU A 70 9.49 -4.62 1.54
N GLU A 71 8.66 -5.61 1.23
CA GLU A 71 8.41 -6.77 2.08
C GLU A 71 9.66 -7.66 2.18
N LEU A 72 10.11 -7.88 3.41
CA LEU A 72 11.22 -8.78 3.78
C LEU A 72 10.70 -10.15 4.26
N GLY A 73 9.48 -10.19 4.81
CA GLY A 73 8.87 -11.41 5.32
C GLY A 73 7.66 -11.14 6.21
N ALA A 74 7.26 -12.13 7.00
CA ALA A 74 6.13 -12.01 7.93
C ALA A 74 6.55 -12.31 9.37
N GLY A 75 6.04 -11.55 10.33
CA GLY A 75 6.35 -11.71 11.74
C GLY A 75 5.12 -11.61 12.64
N CYS A 76 5.23 -12.21 13.83
CA CYS A 76 4.21 -12.12 14.87
C CYS A 76 4.73 -11.21 16.00
N PHE A 77 4.01 -10.10 16.23
CA PHE A 77 4.37 -9.11 17.24
C PHE A 77 3.20 -8.97 18.20
N PRO A 78 3.16 -9.76 19.30
CA PRO A 78 1.93 -9.91 20.08
C PRO A 78 1.39 -8.60 20.66
N LEU A 79 2.28 -7.69 21.08
CA LEU A 79 1.91 -6.35 21.50
C LEU A 79 1.33 -5.50 20.36
N GLY A 80 1.98 -5.52 19.19
CA GLY A 80 1.50 -4.81 18.00
C GLY A 80 0.16 -5.34 17.50
N ALA A 81 -0.08 -6.64 17.60
CA ALA A 81 -1.34 -7.29 17.21
C ALA A 81 -2.54 -6.85 18.07
N MET A 82 -2.32 -6.17 19.20
CA MET A 82 -3.40 -5.59 20.00
C MET A 82 -3.94 -4.28 19.41
N VAL A 83 -3.23 -3.66 18.45
CA VAL A 83 -3.62 -2.38 17.85
C VAL A 83 -4.65 -2.62 16.75
N ASN A 84 -5.86 -2.08 16.96
CA ASN A 84 -7.00 -2.28 16.08
C ASN A 84 -6.87 -1.60 14.71
N HIS A 85 -7.76 -2.01 13.80
CA HIS A 85 -7.89 -1.45 12.46
C HIS A 85 -8.70 -0.15 12.42
N SER A 86 -8.26 0.79 11.59
CA SER A 86 -9.08 1.86 11.01
C SER A 86 -8.69 2.07 9.54
N CYS A 87 -9.66 2.35 8.66
CA CYS A 87 -9.37 2.81 7.29
C CYS A 87 -8.92 4.29 7.24
N ASP A 88 -9.00 4.97 8.38
CA ASP A 88 -8.42 6.29 8.65
C ASP A 88 -7.49 6.16 9.87
N PRO A 89 -6.31 5.53 9.71
CA PRO A 89 -5.43 5.21 10.83
C PRO A 89 -4.70 6.45 11.34
N ASN A 90 -4.40 6.48 12.63
CA ASN A 90 -3.61 7.55 13.25
C ASN A 90 -2.15 7.17 13.48
N CYS A 91 -1.78 5.91 13.27
CA CYS A 91 -0.41 5.43 13.33
C CYS A 91 0.00 4.69 12.06
N ALA A 92 1.27 4.85 11.69
CA ALA A 92 1.96 3.99 10.73
C ALA A 92 2.74 2.91 11.48
N VAL A 93 2.89 1.74 10.87
CA VAL A 93 3.76 0.67 11.34
C VAL A 93 5.06 0.71 10.54
N THR A 94 6.19 0.76 11.22
CA THR A 94 7.53 0.68 10.63
C THR A 94 8.39 -0.31 11.39
N PHE A 95 9.53 -0.68 10.83
CA PHE A 95 10.49 -1.57 11.46
C PHE A 95 11.85 -0.90 11.52
N VAL A 96 12.51 -1.01 12.68
CA VAL A 96 13.87 -0.52 12.85
C VAL A 96 14.81 -1.35 11.98
N PRO A 97 15.64 -0.74 11.11
CA PRO A 97 16.62 -1.48 10.32
C PRO A 97 17.55 -2.31 11.21
N ASN A 98 17.88 -3.52 10.75
CA ASN A 98 18.74 -4.52 11.41
C ASN A 98 18.17 -5.22 12.65
N THR A 99 17.43 -4.52 13.53
CA THR A 99 16.84 -5.16 14.73
C THR A 99 15.45 -5.73 14.48
N LEU A 100 14.76 -5.26 13.43
CA LEU A 100 13.37 -5.62 13.08
C LEU A 100 12.38 -5.34 14.22
N GLU A 101 12.73 -4.44 15.14
CA GLU A 101 11.82 -3.96 16.18
C GLU A 101 10.67 -3.21 15.51
N MET A 102 9.44 -3.61 15.83
CA MET A 102 8.23 -2.96 15.33
C MET A 102 7.98 -1.64 16.07
N GLU A 103 7.72 -0.60 15.30
CA GLU A 103 7.39 0.73 15.82
C GLU A 103 6.01 1.17 15.32
N PHE A 104 5.19 1.70 16.22
CA PHE A 104 3.99 2.45 15.88
C PHE A 104 4.30 3.95 15.98
N ARG A 105 4.29 4.65 14.85
CA ARG A 105 4.54 6.09 14.80
C ARG A 105 3.26 6.85 14.53
N ALA A 106 2.91 7.77 15.42
CA ALA A 106 1.74 8.63 15.26
C ALA A 106 1.91 9.54 14.03
N MET A 107 0.99 9.42 13.08
CA MET A 107 0.93 10.27 11.89
C MET A 107 0.20 11.58 12.17
N VAL A 108 -0.62 11.64 13.22
CA VAL A 108 -1.37 12.81 13.65
C VAL A 108 -1.31 12.93 15.18
N PRO A 109 -1.57 14.11 15.77
CA PRO A 109 -1.69 14.22 17.23
C PRO A 109 -2.79 13.31 17.77
N ILE A 110 -2.47 12.51 18.79
CA ILE A 110 -3.39 11.58 19.46
C ILE A 110 -3.66 12.10 20.87
N LYS A 111 -4.92 12.36 21.21
CA LYS A 111 -5.29 12.86 22.54
C LYS A 111 -5.30 11.73 23.56
N ALA A 112 -5.11 12.06 24.85
CA ALA A 112 -5.26 11.08 25.93
C ALA A 112 -6.67 10.43 25.87
N GLY A 113 -6.70 9.10 25.95
CA GLY A 113 -7.93 8.30 25.84
C GLY A 113 -8.42 8.05 24.41
N GLN A 114 -7.78 8.64 23.38
CA GLN A 114 -8.05 8.28 21.99
C GLN A 114 -7.38 6.94 21.65
N GLU A 115 -8.12 6.08 20.96
CA GLU A 115 -7.60 4.79 20.49
C GLU A 115 -6.48 4.97 19.46
N ILE A 116 -5.44 4.14 19.58
CA ILE A 116 -4.40 4.01 18.57
C ILE A 116 -4.89 2.98 17.55
N ALA A 117 -4.84 3.32 16.26
CA ALA A 117 -5.29 2.46 15.19
C ALA A 117 -4.29 2.46 14.01
N GLN A 118 -4.09 1.27 13.44
CA GLN A 118 -3.34 1.05 12.21
C GLN A 118 -4.28 0.57 11.09
N THR A 119 -3.74 0.28 9.90
CA THR A 119 -4.52 -0.35 8.83
C THR A 119 -4.12 -1.81 8.62
N TYR A 120 -5.10 -2.69 8.38
CA TYR A 120 -4.90 -4.12 8.14
C TYR A 120 -5.00 -4.47 6.65
N VAL A 121 -5.41 -3.49 5.85
CA VAL A 121 -5.63 -3.58 4.41
C VAL A 121 -5.09 -2.30 3.77
N ASP A 122 -4.81 -2.34 2.48
CA ASP A 122 -4.48 -1.12 1.76
C ASP A 122 -5.72 -0.20 1.71
N ILE A 123 -5.54 1.05 2.14
CA ILE A 123 -6.61 2.06 2.17
C ILE A 123 -6.86 2.70 0.81
N ALA A 124 -6.01 2.47 -0.20
CA ALA A 124 -6.28 2.82 -1.60
C ALA A 124 -7.37 1.96 -2.25
N LEU A 125 -7.65 0.78 -1.70
CA LEU A 125 -8.71 -0.09 -2.22
C LEU A 125 -10.09 0.55 -2.01
N PRO A 126 -11.06 0.31 -2.92
CA PRO A 126 -12.44 0.74 -2.74
C PRO A 126 -13.05 0.19 -1.45
N ARG A 127 -14.02 0.91 -0.87
CA ARG A 127 -14.65 0.53 0.41
C ARG A 127 -15.18 -0.89 0.41
N ARG A 128 -15.88 -1.30 -0.66
CA ARG A 128 -16.42 -2.66 -0.80
C ARG A 128 -15.32 -3.70 -0.64
N GLU A 129 -14.20 -3.51 -1.33
CA GLU A 129 -13.09 -4.45 -1.31
C GLU A 129 -12.41 -4.49 0.06
N ARG A 130 -12.20 -3.33 0.71
CA ARG A 130 -11.69 -3.29 2.09
C ARG A 130 -12.59 -4.07 3.04
N GLN A 131 -13.91 -3.85 2.98
CA GLN A 131 -14.87 -4.56 3.83
C GLN A 131 -14.87 -6.07 3.56
N GLN A 132 -14.80 -6.49 2.30
CA GLN A 132 -14.70 -7.90 1.95
C GLN A 132 -13.43 -8.54 2.50
N ARG A 133 -12.27 -7.90 2.33
CA ARG A 133 -10.98 -8.40 2.86
C ARG A 133 -10.99 -8.48 4.38
N LEU A 134 -11.54 -7.46 5.06
CA LEU A 134 -11.66 -7.44 6.52
C LEU A 134 -12.61 -8.52 7.04
N GLN A 135 -13.77 -8.71 6.40
CA GLN A 135 -14.72 -9.75 6.76
C GLN A 135 -14.16 -11.15 6.51
N HIS A 136 -13.48 -11.35 5.38
CA HIS A 136 -12.93 -12.66 5.00
C HIS A 136 -11.75 -13.08 5.89
N LYS A 137 -10.81 -12.15 6.16
CA LYS A 137 -9.60 -12.46 6.92
C LYS A 137 -9.81 -12.30 8.43
N TYR A 138 -10.44 -11.21 8.87
CA TYR A 138 -10.50 -10.83 10.29
C TYR A 138 -11.91 -10.91 10.90
N HIS A 139 -12.90 -11.37 10.12
CA HIS A 139 -14.27 -11.65 10.57
C HIS A 139 -15.01 -10.47 11.21
N PHE A 140 -14.75 -9.25 10.73
CA PHE A 140 -15.48 -8.05 11.17
C PHE A 140 -15.79 -7.07 10.03
N HIS A 141 -16.82 -6.26 10.27
CA HIS A 141 -17.19 -5.11 9.43
C HIS A 141 -16.65 -3.82 10.03
N CYS A 142 -15.90 -3.04 9.25
CA CYS A 142 -15.30 -1.79 9.72
C CYS A 142 -16.31 -0.65 9.78
N THR A 143 -16.39 0.03 10.92
CA THR A 143 -17.29 1.18 11.16
C THR A 143 -16.51 2.46 11.52
N CYS A 144 -15.26 2.57 11.07
CA CYS A 144 -14.46 3.78 11.28
C CYS A 144 -15.06 5.00 10.58
N SER A 145 -14.59 6.21 10.94
CA SER A 145 -15.00 7.50 10.38
C SER A 145 -15.12 7.46 8.85
N ARG A 146 -14.09 6.98 8.16
CA ARG A 146 -14.05 6.87 6.69
C ARG A 146 -15.08 5.88 6.13
N CYS A 147 -15.26 4.72 6.75
CA CYS A 147 -16.23 3.72 6.28
C CYS A 147 -17.69 4.13 6.58
N SER A 148 -17.91 4.94 7.61
CA SER A 148 -19.23 5.45 7.98
C SER A 148 -19.69 6.66 7.17
N GLN A 149 -18.78 7.35 6.46
CA GLN A 149 -19.14 8.46 5.58
C GLN A 149 -19.98 7.97 4.38
N PRO A 150 -21.08 8.64 4.00
CA PRO A 150 -21.83 8.29 2.79
C PRO A 150 -20.98 8.42 1.52
N LEU A 151 -21.12 7.50 0.56
CA LEU A 151 -20.39 7.58 -0.72
C LEU A 151 -20.90 8.71 -1.63
N GLN A 152 -22.11 9.21 -1.39
CA GLN A 152 -22.70 10.33 -2.12
C GLN A 152 -22.17 11.69 -1.64
N ASP A 153 -21.45 11.73 -0.52
CA ASP A 153 -20.83 12.97 -0.04
C ASP A 153 -19.62 13.32 -0.92
N SER A 154 -19.61 14.55 -1.44
CA SER A 154 -18.47 15.12 -2.17
C SER A 154 -17.15 15.10 -1.40
N GLY A 155 -17.21 15.09 -0.06
CA GLY A 155 -16.04 14.98 0.82
C GLY A 155 -15.57 13.55 1.09
N SER A 156 -16.27 12.53 0.58
CA SER A 156 -15.89 11.13 0.80
C SER A 156 -14.67 10.75 -0.04
N PHE A 157 -13.59 10.36 0.62
CA PHE A 157 -12.39 9.85 -0.03
C PHE A 157 -12.66 8.62 -0.88
N ASP A 158 -13.66 7.81 -0.49
CA ASP A 158 -14.00 6.55 -1.13
C ASP A 158 -14.89 6.70 -2.37
N ALA A 159 -15.62 7.81 -2.49
CA ALA A 159 -16.66 8.00 -3.52
C ALA A 159 -16.16 7.72 -4.94
N PHE A 160 -14.87 8.00 -5.18
CA PHE A 160 -14.29 7.98 -6.51
C PHE A 160 -13.30 6.84 -6.76
N LEU A 161 -13.07 5.97 -5.77
CA LEU A 161 -12.03 4.93 -5.88
C LEU A 161 -12.42 3.80 -6.83
N ASP A 162 -13.71 3.58 -7.04
CA ASP A 162 -14.26 2.64 -8.02
C ASP A 162 -15.28 3.29 -8.97
N ALA A 163 -15.32 4.63 -8.99
CA ALA A 163 -16.24 5.37 -9.85
C ALA A 163 -15.71 5.56 -11.26
N ASP A 164 -16.64 5.73 -12.19
CA ASP A 164 -16.33 6.23 -13.51
C ASP A 164 -16.15 7.76 -13.54
N ILE A 165 -15.87 8.32 -14.71
CA ILE A 165 -15.61 9.75 -14.89
C ILE A 165 -16.79 10.64 -14.48
N ASP A 166 -18.00 10.10 -14.49
CA ASP A 166 -19.22 10.79 -14.09
C ASP A 166 -19.53 10.63 -12.59
N GLY A 167 -18.64 9.96 -11.84
CA GLY A 167 -18.80 9.69 -10.41
C GLY A 167 -19.76 8.54 -10.10
N VAL A 168 -20.13 7.71 -11.08
CA VAL A 168 -21.01 6.56 -10.85
C VAL A 168 -20.18 5.37 -10.37
N PRO A 169 -20.47 4.79 -9.19
CA PRO A 169 -19.72 3.67 -8.64
C PRO A 169 -19.91 2.41 -9.47
N GLN A 170 -18.91 1.53 -9.46
CA GLN A 170 -18.88 0.32 -10.29
C GLN A 170 -20.12 -0.58 -10.13
N GLU A 171 -20.67 -0.69 -8.92
CA GLU A 171 -21.88 -1.48 -8.63
C GLU A 171 -23.12 -1.00 -9.40
N GLN A 172 -23.14 0.27 -9.80
CA GLN A 172 -24.24 0.92 -10.51
C GLN A 172 -23.93 1.10 -12.00
N TRP A 173 -22.80 0.57 -12.49
CA TRP A 173 -22.46 0.68 -13.91
C TRP A 173 -23.48 -0.05 -14.78
N THR A 174 -23.86 0.62 -15.87
CA THR A 174 -24.62 -0.04 -16.93
C THR A 174 -23.80 -1.14 -17.59
N GLN A 175 -24.47 -2.14 -18.16
CA GLN A 175 -23.82 -3.20 -18.93
C GLN A 175 -22.88 -2.64 -20.01
N ARG A 176 -23.29 -1.55 -20.69
CA ARG A 176 -22.44 -0.88 -21.70
C ARG A 176 -21.13 -0.35 -21.11
N ARG A 177 -21.15 0.19 -19.89
CA ARG A 177 -19.93 0.68 -19.20
C ARG A 177 -19.03 -0.48 -18.80
N GLN A 178 -19.60 -1.55 -18.26
CA GLN A 178 -18.88 -2.79 -17.94
C GLN A 178 -18.19 -3.36 -19.19
N GLU A 179 -18.94 -3.56 -20.27
CA GLU A 179 -18.42 -4.05 -21.56
C GLU A 179 -17.37 -3.13 -22.18
N ARG A 180 -17.46 -1.81 -21.99
CA ARG A 180 -16.42 -0.88 -22.45
C ARG A 180 -15.10 -1.12 -21.70
N MET A 181 -15.16 -1.24 -20.37
CA MET A 181 -13.97 -1.50 -19.54
C MET A 181 -13.36 -2.87 -19.81
N GLU A 182 -14.19 -3.91 -19.92
CA GLU A 182 -13.73 -5.26 -20.24
C GLU A 182 -13.04 -5.33 -21.59
N ARG A 183 -13.59 -4.65 -22.61
CA ARG A 183 -12.94 -4.55 -23.92
C ARG A 183 -11.58 -3.86 -23.86
N SER A 184 -11.46 -2.77 -23.10
CA SER A 184 -10.18 -2.08 -22.89
C SER A 184 -9.13 -3.00 -22.25
N LEU A 185 -9.51 -3.74 -21.22
CA LEU A 185 -8.63 -4.70 -20.55
C LEU A 185 -8.27 -5.88 -21.47
N GLN A 186 -9.22 -6.37 -22.27
CA GLN A 186 -8.96 -7.45 -23.21
C GLN A 186 -8.00 -7.01 -24.32
N GLN A 187 -8.20 -5.82 -24.89
CA GLN A 187 -7.27 -5.23 -25.87
C GLN A 187 -5.86 -5.11 -25.32
N PHE A 188 -5.73 -4.69 -24.07
CA PHE A 188 -4.44 -4.64 -23.37
C PHE A 188 -3.82 -6.03 -23.21
N ARG A 189 -4.59 -7.04 -22.74
CA ARG A 189 -4.12 -8.43 -22.61
C ARG A 189 -3.66 -9.02 -23.94
N ASP A 190 -4.42 -8.78 -25.00
CA ASP A 190 -4.11 -9.26 -26.36
C ASP A 190 -2.85 -8.57 -26.91
N ALA A 191 -2.67 -7.27 -26.64
CA ALA A 191 -1.43 -6.55 -26.97
C ALA A 191 -0.24 -7.14 -26.19
N THR A 192 -0.40 -7.33 -24.88
CA THR A 192 0.66 -7.85 -23.99
C THR A 192 1.09 -9.27 -24.37
N SER A 193 0.13 -10.11 -24.77
CA SER A 193 0.38 -11.49 -25.22
C SER A 193 1.15 -11.52 -26.55
N ARG A 194 0.85 -10.59 -27.46
CA ARG A 194 1.60 -10.43 -28.73
C ARG A 194 3.03 -9.99 -28.48
N THR A 195 3.26 -9.05 -27.57
CA THR A 195 4.61 -8.64 -27.14
C THR A 195 5.41 -9.77 -26.51
N ALA A 196 4.80 -10.59 -25.66
CA ALA A 196 5.50 -11.70 -25.01
C ALA A 196 6.12 -12.66 -26.05
N ASN A 197 5.40 -12.87 -27.15
CA ASN A 197 5.78 -13.73 -28.28
C ASN A 197 6.69 -13.04 -29.32
N SER A 198 7.01 -11.75 -29.16
CA SER A 198 7.95 -11.06 -30.05
C SER A 198 9.34 -11.73 -29.99
N PRO A 199 10.06 -11.91 -31.10
CA PRO A 199 11.40 -12.48 -31.07
C PRO A 199 12.48 -11.47 -30.64
N ASP A 200 12.16 -10.17 -30.64
CA ASP A 200 13.13 -9.09 -30.40
C ASP A 200 13.10 -8.63 -28.93
N PRO A 201 14.11 -8.98 -28.11
CA PRO A 201 14.12 -8.63 -26.68
C PRO A 201 14.23 -7.13 -26.41
N VAL A 202 14.67 -6.32 -27.38
CA VAL A 202 14.82 -4.87 -27.22
C VAL A 202 13.51 -4.14 -27.49
N LYS A 203 12.67 -4.64 -28.40
CA LYS A 203 11.36 -4.02 -28.70
C LYS A 203 10.27 -4.37 -27.70
N LYS A 204 10.39 -5.51 -27.02
CA LYS A 204 9.40 -6.00 -26.04
C LYS A 204 9.02 -4.96 -24.97
N PRO A 205 9.96 -4.28 -24.29
CA PRO A 205 9.61 -3.30 -23.27
C PRO A 205 8.85 -2.10 -23.86
N GLN A 206 9.26 -1.60 -25.02
CA GLN A 206 8.62 -0.45 -25.66
C GLN A 206 7.18 -0.75 -26.08
N GLU A 207 6.95 -1.87 -26.76
CA GLU A 207 5.61 -2.27 -27.18
C GLU A 207 4.67 -2.52 -25.97
N HIS A 208 5.21 -3.01 -24.85
CA HIS A 208 4.46 -3.15 -23.60
C HIS A 208 4.07 -1.79 -23.00
N ILE A 209 5.02 -0.85 -22.96
CA ILE A 209 4.77 0.54 -22.56
C ILE A 209 3.70 1.18 -23.45
N ASP A 210 3.77 1.00 -24.77
CA ASP A 210 2.78 1.53 -25.70
C ASP A 210 1.38 0.96 -25.44
N ALA A 211 1.28 -0.34 -25.16
CA ALA A 211 0.03 -0.98 -24.77
C ALA A 211 -0.54 -0.39 -23.47
N LEU A 212 0.31 -0.16 -22.47
CA LEU A 212 -0.07 0.50 -21.21
C LEU A 212 -0.54 1.94 -21.43
N LYS A 213 0.12 2.72 -22.30
CA LYS A 213 -0.28 4.09 -22.64
C LYS A 213 -1.66 4.11 -23.31
N GLN A 214 -1.95 3.15 -24.19
CA GLN A 214 -3.29 3.02 -24.78
C GLN A 214 -4.35 2.68 -23.74
N LEU A 215 -4.08 1.74 -22.83
CA LEU A 215 -4.97 1.41 -21.73
C LEU A 215 -5.24 2.64 -20.85
N MET A 216 -4.19 3.38 -20.49
CA MET A 216 -4.27 4.60 -19.69
C MET A 216 -5.17 5.66 -20.35
N LEU A 217 -5.01 5.91 -21.66
CA LEU A 217 -5.84 6.88 -22.38
C LEU A 217 -7.32 6.47 -22.38
N GLN A 218 -7.61 5.19 -22.62
CA GLN A 218 -8.97 4.67 -22.58
C GLN A 218 -9.58 4.77 -21.18
N GLN A 219 -8.82 4.38 -20.15
CA GLN A 219 -9.24 4.50 -18.76
C GLN A 219 -9.45 5.96 -18.36
N SER A 220 -8.57 6.88 -18.73
CA SER A 220 -8.70 8.32 -18.41
C SER A 220 -9.94 8.97 -19.04
N SER A 221 -10.47 8.39 -20.13
CA SER A 221 -11.72 8.84 -20.76
C SER A 221 -12.99 8.22 -20.16
N THR A 222 -12.84 7.28 -19.22
CA THR A 222 -13.95 6.47 -18.71
C THR A 222 -14.00 6.46 -17.18
N LEU A 223 -12.86 6.49 -16.50
CA LEU A 223 -12.73 6.35 -15.06
C LEU A 223 -12.52 7.70 -14.39
N HIS A 224 -12.92 7.81 -13.13
CA HIS A 224 -12.55 8.97 -12.34
C HIS A 224 -11.03 9.04 -12.20
N ARG A 225 -10.47 10.25 -12.09
CA ARG A 225 -9.02 10.47 -11.88
C ARG A 225 -8.45 9.81 -10.62
N TYR A 226 -9.32 9.47 -9.67
CA TYR A 226 -8.98 8.78 -8.41
C TYR A 226 -9.43 7.31 -8.40
N ASN A 227 -9.75 6.74 -9.55
CA ASN A 227 -10.09 5.33 -9.64
C ASN A 227 -8.83 4.47 -9.44
N ILE A 228 -8.92 3.41 -8.62
CA ILE A 228 -7.79 2.54 -8.28
C ILE A 228 -7.20 1.83 -9.51
N SER A 229 -8.02 1.47 -10.50
CA SER A 229 -7.53 0.83 -11.72
C SER A 229 -6.68 1.77 -12.56
N LEU A 230 -6.97 3.07 -12.53
CA LEU A 230 -6.16 4.07 -13.22
C LEU A 230 -4.84 4.30 -12.47
N LEU A 231 -4.86 4.33 -11.13
CA LEU A 231 -3.63 4.36 -10.32
C LEU A 231 -2.72 3.16 -10.61
N GLN A 232 -3.29 1.95 -10.70
CA GLN A 232 -2.54 0.73 -11.02
C GLN A 232 -1.85 0.84 -12.38
N THR A 233 -2.54 1.36 -13.41
CA THR A 233 -1.95 1.59 -14.72
C THR A 233 -0.81 2.63 -14.65
N PHE A 234 -1.01 3.74 -13.94
CA PHE A 234 0.05 4.74 -13.73
C PHE A 234 1.26 4.17 -12.99
N SER A 235 1.06 3.34 -11.96
CA SER A 235 2.15 2.71 -11.22
C SER A 235 2.97 1.76 -12.09
N THR A 236 2.32 0.99 -12.97
CA THR A 236 2.99 0.10 -13.91
C THR A 236 3.76 0.89 -14.96
N LEU A 237 3.16 1.95 -15.52
CA LEU A 237 3.84 2.87 -16.44
C LEU A 237 5.05 3.55 -15.78
N PHE A 238 4.88 4.06 -14.56
CA PHE A 238 5.95 4.66 -13.78
C PHE A 238 7.14 3.72 -13.64
N SER A 239 6.89 2.47 -13.22
CA SER A 239 7.93 1.45 -13.05
C SER A 239 8.63 1.12 -14.37
N ALA A 240 7.87 0.96 -15.46
CA ALA A 240 8.42 0.67 -16.78
C ALA A 240 9.28 1.84 -17.33
N GLU A 241 8.87 3.09 -17.10
CA GLU A 241 9.64 4.27 -17.52
C GLU A 241 10.89 4.49 -16.68
N MET A 242 10.84 4.15 -15.38
CA MET A 242 12.01 4.11 -14.50
C MET A 242 13.04 3.09 -15.00
N GLU A 243 12.61 1.87 -15.34
CA GLU A 243 13.47 0.82 -15.89
C GLU A 243 14.07 1.20 -17.25
N ARG A 244 13.30 1.90 -18.09
CA ARG A 244 13.76 2.42 -19.39
C ARG A 244 14.69 3.62 -19.25
N GLY A 245 14.72 4.29 -18.10
CA GLY A 245 15.49 5.51 -17.85
C GLY A 245 14.87 6.79 -18.42
N SER A 246 13.56 6.79 -18.72
CA SER A 246 12.86 7.96 -19.24
C SER A 246 12.35 8.83 -18.10
N VAL A 247 13.19 9.74 -17.63
CA VAL A 247 12.92 10.54 -16.42
C VAL A 247 11.68 11.42 -16.59
N GLU A 248 11.48 12.05 -17.75
CA GLU A 248 10.34 12.94 -18.00
C GLU A 248 8.99 12.22 -17.89
N GLU A 249 8.89 11.05 -18.53
CA GLU A 249 7.67 10.22 -18.50
C GLU A 249 7.44 9.62 -17.10
N ALA A 250 8.52 9.20 -16.42
CA ALA A 250 8.44 8.74 -15.03
C ALA A 250 7.91 9.85 -14.10
N VAL A 251 8.42 11.08 -14.23
CA VAL A 251 7.89 12.23 -13.46
C VAL A 251 6.42 12.47 -13.78
N LEU A 252 6.01 12.44 -15.05
CA LEU A 252 4.62 12.64 -15.46
C LEU A 252 3.67 11.66 -14.77
N TYR A 253 3.98 10.35 -14.81
CA TYR A 253 3.14 9.34 -14.18
C TYR A 253 3.24 9.35 -12.65
N GLY A 254 4.42 9.60 -12.11
CA GLY A 254 4.63 9.74 -10.68
C GLY A 254 3.84 10.91 -10.09
N GLU A 255 3.71 12.04 -10.79
CA GLU A 255 2.89 13.16 -10.32
C GLU A 255 1.39 12.81 -10.31
N ARG A 256 0.90 12.03 -11.26
CA ARG A 256 -0.47 11.49 -11.23
C ARG A 256 -0.70 10.55 -10.05
N MET A 257 0.27 9.70 -9.73
CA MET A 257 0.22 8.87 -8.53
C MET A 257 0.20 9.71 -7.25
N LEU A 258 1.02 10.78 -7.19
CA LEU A 258 1.07 11.68 -6.03
C LEU A 258 -0.28 12.39 -5.79
N GLU A 259 -0.98 12.81 -6.84
CA GLU A 259 -2.33 13.36 -6.73
C GLU A 259 -3.30 12.38 -6.08
N PHE A 260 -3.25 11.10 -6.47
CA PHE A 260 -4.03 10.04 -5.84
C PHE A 260 -3.61 9.84 -4.38
N TYR A 261 -2.31 9.76 -4.10
CA TYR A 261 -1.80 9.52 -2.75
C TYR A 261 -2.21 10.63 -1.78
N LYS A 262 -2.17 11.89 -2.22
CA LYS A 262 -2.65 13.05 -1.46
C LYS A 262 -4.16 13.04 -1.21
N HIS A 263 -4.93 12.40 -2.10
CA HIS A 263 -6.38 12.24 -1.92
C HIS A 263 -6.69 11.14 -0.89
N VAL A 264 -5.96 10.02 -0.92
CA VAL A 264 -6.38 8.80 -0.17
C VAL A 264 -5.62 8.56 1.13
N TYR A 265 -4.32 8.87 1.16
CA TYR A 265 -3.50 8.61 2.32
C TYR A 265 -3.46 9.81 3.26
N ASN A 266 -3.17 9.53 4.53
CA ASN A 266 -2.87 10.58 5.49
C ASN A 266 -1.73 11.48 4.96
N VAL A 267 -1.80 12.78 5.24
CA VAL A 267 -0.76 13.76 4.86
C VAL A 267 0.64 13.39 5.34
N ASN A 268 0.75 12.54 6.36
CA ASN A 268 2.00 12.02 6.91
C ASN A 268 2.23 10.54 6.62
N HIS A 269 1.58 9.95 5.63
CA HIS A 269 1.73 8.54 5.31
C HIS A 269 3.11 8.22 4.72
N PRO A 270 3.78 7.12 5.13
CA PRO A 270 5.15 6.83 4.70
C PRO A 270 5.28 6.63 3.18
N MET A 271 4.30 6.00 2.54
CA MET A 271 4.27 5.83 1.07
C MET A 271 4.30 7.17 0.32
N THR A 272 3.57 8.18 0.81
CA THR A 272 3.58 9.53 0.21
C THR A 272 4.96 10.18 0.38
N GLY A 273 5.59 10.02 1.55
CA GLY A 273 6.93 10.52 1.81
C GLY A 273 8.00 9.88 0.91
N LEU A 274 7.96 8.56 0.74
CA LEU A 274 8.87 7.83 -0.14
C LEU A 274 8.66 8.18 -1.61
N HIS A 275 7.40 8.30 -2.04
CA HIS A 275 7.08 8.68 -3.42
C HIS A 275 7.55 10.11 -3.74
N LEU A 276 7.38 11.04 -2.80
CA LEU A 276 7.93 12.40 -2.91
C LEU A 276 9.46 12.40 -2.96
N PHE A 277 10.13 11.53 -2.20
CA PHE A 277 11.58 11.39 -2.29
C PHE A 277 12.01 10.95 -3.70
N THR A 278 11.36 9.92 -4.26
CA THR A 278 11.62 9.44 -5.62
C THR A 278 11.37 10.54 -6.65
N LEU A 279 10.23 11.24 -6.59
CA LEU A 279 9.94 12.36 -7.49
C LEU A 279 10.94 13.51 -7.34
N GLY A 280 11.37 13.83 -6.12
CA GLY A 280 12.38 14.84 -5.86
C GLY A 280 13.75 14.47 -6.45
N ASP A 281 14.11 13.19 -6.43
CA ASP A 281 15.33 12.71 -7.09
C ASP A 281 15.23 12.81 -8.61
N LEU A 282 14.12 12.35 -9.21
CA LEU A 282 13.89 12.45 -10.65
C LEU A 282 13.87 13.91 -11.13
N GLN A 283 13.20 14.80 -10.41
CA GLN A 283 13.21 16.24 -10.70
C GLN A 283 14.62 16.83 -10.56
N SER A 284 15.42 16.37 -9.60
CA SER A 284 16.84 16.78 -9.51
C SER A 284 17.65 16.34 -10.74
N GLN A 285 17.32 15.20 -11.34
CA GLN A 285 17.97 14.72 -12.56
C GLN A 285 17.57 15.59 -13.76
N LEU A 286 16.28 15.90 -13.92
CA LEU A 286 15.79 16.82 -14.95
C LEU A 286 16.41 18.21 -14.81
N ALA A 287 16.51 18.72 -13.58
CA ALA A 287 17.11 20.01 -13.29
C ALA A 287 18.58 20.17 -13.70
N ARG A 288 19.34 19.07 -13.85
CA ARG A 288 20.70 19.11 -14.41
C ARG A 288 20.70 19.39 -15.91
N MET A 289 19.59 19.13 -16.58
CA MET A 289 19.37 19.30 -18.01
C MET A 289 18.36 20.43 -18.33
N GLY A 290 17.64 20.93 -17.31
CA GLY A 290 16.45 21.74 -17.42
C GLY A 290 16.58 23.13 -16.81
N THR A 291 15.45 23.65 -16.32
CA THR A 291 15.27 25.06 -15.92
C THR A 291 15.32 25.26 -14.41
N GLU A 292 15.37 26.51 -13.95
CA GLU A 292 15.24 26.84 -12.51
C GLU A 292 13.93 26.32 -11.90
N HIS A 293 12.88 26.13 -12.71
CA HIS A 293 11.61 25.56 -12.26
C HIS A 293 11.76 24.12 -11.75
N ASP A 294 12.54 23.30 -12.46
CA ASP A 294 12.76 21.89 -12.13
C ASP A 294 13.56 21.76 -10.83
N GLN A 295 14.51 22.68 -10.60
CA GLN A 295 15.26 22.78 -9.35
C GLN A 295 14.35 23.13 -8.15
N ALA A 296 13.46 24.11 -8.32
CA ALA A 296 12.52 24.50 -7.28
C ALA A 296 11.58 23.35 -6.91
N LYS A 297 11.08 22.62 -7.92
CA LYS A 297 10.16 21.49 -7.72
C LYS A 297 10.85 20.29 -7.06
N ALA A 298 12.10 20.01 -7.43
CA ALA A 298 12.91 19.00 -6.75
C ALA A 298 13.09 19.33 -5.26
N LEU A 299 13.41 20.59 -4.94
CA LEU A 299 13.57 21.05 -3.57
C LEU A 299 12.26 20.96 -2.77
N GLU A 300 11.13 21.32 -3.38
CA GLU A 300 9.80 21.18 -2.79
C GLU A 300 9.51 19.72 -2.39
N TYR A 301 9.65 18.79 -3.34
CA TYR A 301 9.38 17.38 -3.10
C TYR A 301 10.31 16.76 -2.06
N LEU A 302 11.61 17.01 -2.13
CA LEU A 302 12.57 16.49 -1.15
C LEU A 302 12.33 17.07 0.25
N THR A 303 11.94 18.34 0.35
CA THR A 303 11.62 18.99 1.63
C THR A 303 10.39 18.38 2.27
N GLU A 304 9.34 18.15 1.48
CA GLU A 304 8.10 17.54 1.98
C GLU A 304 8.29 16.04 2.29
N ALA A 305 9.04 15.31 1.47
CA ALA A 305 9.47 13.95 1.75
C ALA A 305 10.17 13.88 3.12
N ARG A 306 11.15 14.75 3.37
CA ARG A 306 11.84 14.82 4.66
C ARG A 306 10.86 15.11 5.80
N ARG A 307 9.92 16.04 5.62
CA ARG A 307 8.94 16.39 6.66
C ARG A 307 8.12 15.16 7.08
N ILE A 308 7.62 14.39 6.11
CA ILE A 308 6.82 13.18 6.34
C ILE A 308 7.68 12.06 6.93
N LEU A 309 8.84 11.78 6.32
CA LEU A 309 9.70 10.67 6.72
C LEU A 309 10.32 10.90 8.11
N ARG A 310 10.56 12.14 8.53
CA ARG A 310 10.94 12.45 9.92
C ARG A 310 9.89 12.00 10.95
N ILE A 311 8.61 11.97 10.57
CA ILE A 311 7.51 11.50 11.42
C ILE A 311 7.44 9.98 11.38
N THR A 312 7.44 9.38 10.17
CA THR A 312 7.17 7.94 10.00
C THR A 312 8.38 7.05 10.20
N HIS A 313 9.59 7.52 9.87
CA HIS A 313 10.86 6.79 10.05
C HIS A 313 11.64 7.29 11.27
N GLY A 314 11.34 8.50 11.75
CA GLY A 314 12.03 9.13 12.87
C GLY A 314 13.22 9.99 12.41
N LYS A 315 13.48 11.06 13.16
CA LYS A 315 14.54 12.04 12.88
C LYS A 315 15.95 11.45 12.87
N ASP A 316 16.17 10.39 13.65
CA ASP A 316 17.48 9.77 13.86
C ASP A 316 17.70 8.58 12.90
N HIS A 317 16.73 8.29 12.04
CA HIS A 317 16.83 7.25 11.02
C HIS A 317 17.85 7.65 9.95
N ARG A 318 18.75 6.73 9.58
CA ARG A 318 19.85 6.98 8.63
C ARG A 318 19.35 7.58 7.30
N PHE A 319 18.29 7.01 6.73
CA PHE A 319 17.67 7.53 5.51
C PHE A 319 17.22 9.00 5.62
N VAL A 320 16.69 9.39 6.79
CA VAL A 320 16.23 10.75 7.06
C VAL A 320 17.40 11.71 7.29
N GLN A 321 18.47 11.26 7.94
CA GLN A 321 19.70 12.02 8.10
C GLN A 321 20.36 12.30 6.74
N MET A 322 20.51 11.27 5.90
CA MET A 322 21.02 11.40 4.53
C MET A 322 20.23 12.44 3.72
N LEU A 323 18.90 12.36 3.76
CA LEU A 323 18.04 13.34 3.06
C LEU A 323 18.19 14.75 3.64
N THR A 324 18.41 14.88 4.95
CA THR A 324 18.64 16.16 5.61
C THR A 324 19.97 16.78 5.17
N GLU A 325 21.05 15.99 5.13
CA GLU A 325 22.37 16.41 4.64
C GLU A 325 22.32 16.84 3.18
N ARG A 326 21.64 16.06 2.32
CA ARG A 326 21.43 16.39 0.90
C ARG A 326 20.77 17.77 0.74
N LEU A 327 19.72 18.05 1.51
CA LEU A 327 19.00 19.33 1.47
C LEU A 327 19.82 20.51 2.02
N GLN A 328 20.73 20.26 2.97
CA GLN A 328 21.64 21.28 3.50
C GLN A 328 22.78 21.59 2.53
N GLY A 329 23.34 20.57 1.87
CA GLY A 329 24.39 20.74 0.87
C GLY A 329 23.94 21.50 -0.38
N THR A 330 22.65 21.45 -0.72
CA THR A 330 22.04 22.25 -1.80
C THR A 330 21.73 23.69 -1.39
N ALA A 331 21.83 24.05 -0.10
CA ALA A 331 21.50 25.36 0.44
C ALA A 331 22.72 26.29 0.61
N THR A 332 23.93 25.84 0.27
CA THR A 332 25.12 26.69 0.19
C THR A 332 25.27 27.27 -1.22
N PRO A 333 25.26 28.61 -1.39
CA PRO A 333 25.52 29.26 -2.68
C PRO A 333 26.92 29.01 -3.22
#